data_AF-A0A2P7B9G1-F1
#
_entry.id   AF-A0A2P7B9G1-F1
#
_cell.length_a   1.000
_cell.length_b   1.000
_cell.length_c   1.000
_cell.angle_alpha   90.00
_cell.angle_beta   90.00
_cell.angle_gamma   90.00
#
_symmetry.space_group_name_H-M   'P 1'
#
loop_
_entity.id
_entity.type
_entity.pdbx_description
1 polymer ?
#
loop_
_entity_poly.entity_id
_entity_poly.type
_entity_poly.pdbx_seq_one_letter_code
_entity_poly.pdbx_strand_id
1 'polypeptide(L)' 'MWIKLTDVNGDHITLNFSHVVSFNPYGTGTHIVTTTAGLTFFVKETHEEIQRKVGITTS' A
#
# COMPACT_ATOMS: atom_id res chain seq x y z
N MET A 1 6.36 2.66 10.48
CA MET A 1 5.18 1.86 10.89
C MET A 1 5.05 0.73 9.91
N TRP A 2 4.96 -0.52 10.37
CA TRP A 2 4.83 -1.67 9.47
C TRP A 2 3.38 -2.04 9.26
N ILE A 3 2.99 -2.29 8.00
CA ILE A 3 1.65 -2.77 7.64
C ILE A 3 1.75 -4.06 6.84
N LYS A 4 0.76 -4.94 7.00
CA LYS A 4 0.61 -6.16 6.21
C LYS A 4 -0.39 -5.92 5.09
N LEU A 5 0.04 -6.20 3.87
CA LEU A 5 -0.75 -6.08 2.64
C LEU A 5 -0.73 -7.40 1.86
N THR A 6 -1.53 -7.47 0.80
CA THR A 6 -1.61 -8.63 -0.08
C THR A 6 -1.24 -8.21 -1.49
N ASP A 7 -0.15 -8.74 -2.03
CA ASP A 7 0.26 -8.53 -3.42
C ASP A 7 -0.82 -9.04 -4.39
N VAL A 8 -0.84 -8.51 -5.61
CA VAL A 8 -1.75 -8.96 -6.68
C VAL A 8 -1.69 -10.47 -6.93
N ASN A 9 -0.54 -11.11 -6.70
CA ASN A 9 -0.38 -12.56 -6.82
C ASN A 9 -1.01 -13.35 -5.65
N GLY A 10 -1.42 -12.68 -4.57
CA GLY A 10 -2.02 -13.29 -3.38
C GLY A 10 -1.05 -13.48 -2.22
N ASP A 11 0.24 -13.19 -2.42
CA ASP A 11 1.25 -13.27 -1.37
C ASP A 11 1.08 -12.15 -0.34
N HIS A 12 1.35 -12.46 0.93
CA HIS A 12 1.36 -11.45 1.97
C HIS A 12 2.71 -10.74 2.03
N ILE A 13 2.68 -9.42 1.94
CA ILE A 13 3.87 -8.58 2.07
C ILE A 13 3.79 -7.74 3.34
N THR A 14 4.95 -7.47 3.93
CA THR A 14 5.07 -6.52 5.04
C THR A 14 5.83 -5.30 4.56
N LEU A 15 5.21 -4.13 4.66
CA LEU A 15 5.75 -2.88 4.12
C LEU A 15 5.97 -1.88 5.26
N ASN A 16 7.14 -1.24 5.29
CA ASN A 16 7.37 -0.11 6.19
C ASN A 16 6.76 1.14 5.56
N PHE A 17 5.62 1.56 6.10
CA PHE A 17 4.87 2.71 5.60
C PHE A 17 5.61 4.04 5.72
N SER A 18 6.66 4.13 6.57
CA SER A 18 7.51 5.33 6.61
C SER A 18 8.34 5.55 5.35
N HIS A 19 8.48 4.53 4.49
CA HIS A 19 9.17 4.62 3.21
C HIS A 19 8.20 4.75 2.02
N VAL A 20 6.90 4.89 2.28
CA VAL A 20 5.90 5.09 1.24
C VAL A 20 5.83 6.57 0.89
N VAL A 21 5.97 6.89 -0.40
CA VAL A 21 5.84 8.25 -0.93
C VAL A 21 4.40 8.53 -1.32
N SER A 22 3.76 7.57 -1.98
CA SER A 22 2.35 7.65 -2.36
C SER A 22 1.75 6.27 -2.55
N PHE A 23 0.44 6.19 -2.45
CA PHE A 23 -0.32 4.99 -2.75
C PHE A 23 -1.62 5.42 -3.45
N ASN A 24 -1.80 4.98 -4.69
CA ASN A 24 -2.86 5.48 -5.56
C ASN A 24 -3.74 4.33 -6.06
N PRO A 25 -5.06 4.54 -6.24
CA PRO A 25 -5.94 3.54 -6.83
C PRO A 25 -5.37 2.99 -8.15
N TYR A 26 -5.40 1.67 -8.31
CA TYR A 26 -4.92 0.98 -9.51
C TYR A 26 -5.78 -0.26 -9.79
N GLY A 27 -6.65 -0.18 -10.80
CA GLY A 27 -7.64 -1.22 -11.06
C GLY A 27 -8.56 -1.44 -9.86
N THR A 28 -8.66 -2.67 -9.37
CA THR A 28 -9.41 -3.01 -8.14
C THR A 28 -8.57 -2.91 -6.86
N GLY A 29 -7.29 -2.55 -6.95
CA GLY A 29 -6.35 -2.48 -5.83
C GLY A 29 -5.60 -1.15 -5.77
N THR A 30 -4.37 -1.17 -5.27
CA THR A 30 -3.55 0.04 -5.06
C THR A 30 -2.12 -0.15 -5.56
N HIS A 31 -1.60 0.85 -6.26
CA HIS A 31 -0.18 0.96 -6.59
C HIS A 31 0.54 1.79 -5.53
N ILE A 32 1.57 1.21 -4.90
CA ILE A 32 2.37 1.83 -3.85
C ILE A 32 3.75 2.18 -4.39
N VAL A 33 4.12 3.44 -4.23
CA VAL A 33 5.44 3.98 -4.58
C VAL A 33 6.23 4.20 -3.31
N THR A 34 7.46 3.67 -3.27
CA THR A 34 8.36 3.84 -2.14
C THR A 34 9.50 4.81 -2.44
N THR A 35 10.23 5.22 -1.40
CA THR A 35 11.44 6.05 -1.52
C THR A 35 12.61 5.30 -2.15
N THR A 36 12.58 3.97 -2.17
CA THR A 36 13.63 3.15 -2.78
C THR A 36 13.44 3.10 -4.29
N ALA A 37 14.45 3.54 -5.04
CA ALA A 37 14.38 3.59 -6.50
C ALA A 37 14.05 2.21 -7.10
N GLY A 38 13.03 2.16 -7.96
CA GLY A 38 12.57 0.94 -8.63
C GLY A 38 11.73 -0.01 -7.75
N LEU A 39 11.56 0.28 -6.46
CA LEU A 39 10.74 -0.54 -5.57
C LEU A 39 9.32 0.01 -5.48
N THR A 40 8.40 -0.65 -6.19
CA THR A 40 6.96 -0.40 -6.12
C THR A 40 6.21 -1.69 -5.87
N PHE A 41 4.99 -1.58 -5.36
CA PHE A 41 4.13 -2.73 -5.07
C PHE A 41 2.75 -2.52 -5.66
N PHE A 42 2.14 -3.60 -6.15
CA PHE A 42 0.75 -3.62 -6.54
C PHE A 42 0.02 -4.54 -5.57
N VAL A 43 -0.93 -3.99 -4.81
CA VAL A 43 -1.63 -4.72 -3.75
C VAL A 43 -3.12 -4.79 -4.02
N LYS A 44 -3.78 -5.82 -3.48
CA LYS A 44 -5.22 -6.05 -3.61
C LYS A 44 -6.04 -5.11 -2.75
N GLU A 45 -5.47 -4.58 -1.66
CA GLU A 45 -6.17 -3.61 -0.83
C GLU A 45 -6.49 -2.33 -1.61
N THR A 46 -7.69 -1.79 -1.36
CA THR A 46 -8.07 -0.48 -1.91
C THR A 46 -7.34 0.65 -1.20
N HIS A 47 -7.38 1.84 -1.81
CA HIS A 47 -6.78 3.03 -1.22
C HIS A 47 -7.36 3.34 0.17
N GLU A 48 -8.68 3.21 0.32
CA GLU A 48 -9.41 3.44 1.57
C GLU A 48 -9.07 2.38 2.63
N GLU A 49 -8.91 1.12 2.24
CA GLU A 49 -8.48 0.06 3.14
C GLU A 49 -7.07 0.33 3.68
N ILE A 50 -6.14 0.77 2.82
CA ILE A 50 -4.80 1.17 3.24
C ILE A 50 -4.86 2.37 4.18
N GLN A 51 -5.62 3.41 3.84
CA GLN A 51 -5.83 4.58 4.72
C GLN A 51 -6.29 4.18 6.12
N ARG A 52 -7.29 3.30 6.22
CA ARG A 52 -7.78 2.77 7.50
C ARG A 52 -6.69 2.01 8.25
N LYS A 53 -5.92 1.16 7.58
CA LYS A 53 -4.81 0.40 8.19
C LYS A 53 -3.70 1.31 8.74
N VAL A 54 -3.50 2.47 8.13
CA VAL A 54 -2.46 3.43 8.54
C VAL A 54 -2.99 4.55 9.44
N GLY A 55 -4.26 4.48 9.84
CA GLY A 55 -4.88 5.46 10.74
C GLY A 55 -5.21 6.80 10.08
N ILE A 56 -5.30 6.87 8.75
CA ILE A 56 -5.81 8.03 8.04
C ILE A 56 -7.34 7.92 8.03
N THR A 57 -8.00 8.72 8.86
CA THR A 57 -9.46 8.89 8.84
C THR A 57 -9.81 10.04 7.91
N THR A 58 -10.40 9.75 6.76
CA THR A 58 -11.05 10.77 5.92
C THR A 58 -12.24 11.34 6.70
N SER A 59 -12.20 12.64 6.99
CA SER A 59 -13.27 13.40 7.65
C SER A 59 -14.51 13.54 6.77
#